data_AF-A0A7J9V5X9-F1
#
_entry.id   AF-A0A7J9V5X9-F1
#
_cell.length_a   1.000
_cell.length_b   1.000
_cell.length_c   1.000
_cell.angle_alpha   90.00
_cell.angle_beta   90.00
_cell.angle_gamma   90.00
#
_symmetry.space_group_name_H-M   'P 1'
#
loop_
_entity.id
_entity.type
_entity.pdbx_description
1 polymer ?
#
loop_
_entity_poly.entity_id
_entity_poly.type
_entity_poly.pdbx_seq_one_letter_code
_entity_poly.pdbx_strand_id
1 'polypeptide(L)'
;MSISVLLLLAVPAVGIGAAYGVLQLTALVSSTRESRRTLLVSECFSGLPTVVVAPQQWDMSPEDIRLMAARRGYQEVPPPAPHALAFRRAPAAVSQPTYCSDEQAHARMAAELGSRGFVWLTPSEIGGTVADVAALAGRHGARILRQYGDHLDPVLLLGTRQVGSLRELVPETYRAPLRSKAKVMARVGINLTATLVAAVVVTVGAVSSDLWIFAMAPVLILPDLAAFLLFTARDSTTERMTRLLMEFDGRSRVPIVKRHFRLDRLAILDVATEFGYMYSTFWNQRRPTTRWYEEWLTFEPRTPAIAP
;
A
#
# COMPACT_ATOMS: atom_id res chain seq x y z
N MET A 1 -21.03 41.05 -20.67
CA MET A 1 -21.16 39.69 -20.09
C MET A 1 -22.48 39.63 -19.34
N SER A 2 -23.46 38.88 -19.83
CA SER A 2 -24.85 38.93 -19.34
C SER A 2 -25.01 38.18 -18.00
N ILE A 3 -25.91 38.62 -17.12
CA ILE A 3 -26.21 38.00 -15.81
C ILE A 3 -26.49 36.49 -15.94
N SER A 4 -27.06 36.05 -17.06
CA SER A 4 -27.30 34.64 -17.38
C SER A 4 -26.02 33.80 -17.43
N VAL A 5 -24.89 34.36 -17.87
CA VAL A 5 -23.59 33.65 -17.92
C VAL A 5 -22.99 33.46 -16.52
N LEU A 6 -23.16 34.46 -15.64
CA LEU A 6 -22.72 34.39 -14.25
C LEU A 6 -23.51 33.34 -13.44
N LEU A 7 -24.83 33.28 -13.63
CA LEU A 7 -25.68 32.25 -12.98
C LEU A 7 -25.39 30.85 -13.53
N LEU A 8 -25.12 30.70 -14.83
CA LEU A 8 -24.77 29.41 -15.44
C LEU A 8 -23.44 28.85 -14.90
N LEU A 9 -22.51 29.71 -14.48
CA LEU A 9 -21.23 29.31 -13.88
C LEU A 9 -21.31 29.13 -12.35
N ALA A 10 -22.17 29.89 -11.67
CA ALA A 10 -22.31 29.80 -10.21
C ALA A 10 -22.94 28.48 -9.74
N VAL A 11 -23.95 27.97 -10.45
CA VAL A 11 -24.64 26.71 -10.12
C VAL A 11 -23.68 25.50 -10.12
N PRO A 12 -22.88 25.24 -11.18
CA PRO A 12 -21.92 24.14 -11.17
C PRO A 12 -20.80 24.36 -10.16
N ALA A 13 -20.37 25.60 -9.90
CA ALA A 13 -19.35 25.87 -8.87
C ALA A 13 -19.84 25.49 -7.46
N VAL A 14 -21.09 25.83 -7.11
CA VAL A 14 -21.71 25.44 -5.83
C VAL A 14 -21.93 23.92 -5.78
N GLY A 15 -22.38 23.30 -6.88
CA GLY A 15 -22.55 21.85 -6.98
C GLY A 15 -21.23 21.07 -6.79
N ILE A 16 -20.15 21.52 -7.44
CA ILE A 16 -18.81 20.94 -7.29
C ILE A 16 -18.30 21.13 -5.86
N GLY A 17 -18.52 22.30 -5.26
CA GLY A 17 -18.15 22.57 -3.86
C GLY A 17 -18.87 21.67 -2.86
N ALA A 18 -20.19 21.49 -3.02
CA ALA A 18 -20.98 20.60 -2.17
C ALA A 18 -20.57 19.12 -2.34
N ALA A 19 -20.39 18.66 -3.58
CA ALA A 19 -19.93 17.30 -3.86
C ALA A 19 -18.54 17.04 -3.27
N TYR A 20 -17.62 18.01 -3.39
CA TYR A 20 -16.30 17.94 -2.78
C TYR A 20 -16.40 17.89 -1.24
N GLY A 21 -17.29 18.68 -0.63
CA GLY A 21 -17.55 18.64 0.81
C GLY A 21 -18.03 17.27 1.31
N VAL A 22 -18.98 16.64 0.60
CA VAL A 22 -19.47 15.29 0.93
C VAL A 22 -18.37 14.24 0.78
N LEU A 23 -17.57 14.32 -0.29
CA LEU A 23 -16.42 13.43 -0.49
C LEU A 23 -15.37 13.58 0.62
N GLN A 24 -15.12 14.80 1.09
CA GLN A 24 -14.20 15.05 2.20
C GLN A 24 -14.73 14.49 3.53
N LEU A 25 -16.02 14.66 3.83
CA LEU A 25 -16.63 14.12 5.05
C LEU A 25 -16.62 12.58 5.05
N THR A 26 -16.96 11.95 3.94
CA THR A 26 -16.93 10.49 3.80
C THR A 26 -15.49 9.95 3.88
N ALA A 27 -14.51 10.65 3.30
CA ALA A 27 -13.09 10.32 3.46
C ALA A 27 -12.62 10.45 4.92
N LEU A 28 -13.10 11.44 5.67
CA LEU A 28 -12.74 11.63 7.08
C LEU A 28 -13.31 10.52 7.98
N VAL A 29 -14.59 10.17 7.79
CA VAL A 29 -15.26 9.10 8.55
C VAL A 29 -14.61 7.75 8.24
N SER A 30 -14.34 7.47 6.96
CA SER A 30 -13.65 6.23 6.57
C SER A 30 -12.23 6.16 7.14
N SER A 31 -11.45 7.25 7.09
CA SER A 31 -10.11 7.33 7.67
C SER A 31 -10.08 7.03 9.17
N THR A 32 -11.08 7.49 9.92
CA THR A 32 -11.18 7.25 11.36
C THR A 32 -11.45 5.77 11.67
N ARG A 33 -12.43 5.16 10.99
CA ARG A 33 -12.73 3.71 11.13
C ARG A 33 -11.52 2.86 10.77
N GLU A 34 -10.86 3.25 9.70
CA GLU A 34 -9.73 2.54 9.12
C GLU A 34 -8.47 2.68 10.00
N SER A 35 -8.29 3.82 10.67
CA SER A 35 -7.28 3.99 11.72
C SER A 35 -7.53 3.11 12.94
N ARG A 36 -8.79 2.96 13.38
CA ARG A 36 -9.14 2.06 14.50
C ARG A 36 -8.94 0.59 14.14
N ARG A 37 -9.33 0.18 12.93
CA ARG A 37 -9.04 -1.16 12.39
C ARG A 37 -7.55 -1.48 12.45
N THR A 38 -6.73 -0.53 12.01
CA THR A 38 -5.26 -0.66 12.04
C THR A 38 -4.74 -0.83 13.45
N LEU A 39 -5.22 -0.01 14.38
CA LEU A 39 -4.83 -0.07 15.78
C LEU A 39 -5.22 -1.40 16.43
N LEU A 40 -6.45 -1.87 16.19
CA LEU A 40 -6.90 -3.18 16.68
C LEU A 40 -6.00 -4.29 16.17
N VAL A 41 -5.66 -4.28 14.88
CA VAL A 41 -4.79 -5.32 14.32
C VAL A 41 -3.38 -5.25 14.88
N SER A 42 -2.81 -4.05 15.03
CA SER A 42 -1.45 -3.91 15.57
C SER A 42 -1.36 -4.26 17.06
N GLU A 43 -2.40 -4.01 17.85
CA GLU A 43 -2.42 -4.29 19.28
C GLU A 43 -2.85 -5.73 19.58
N CYS A 44 -3.99 -6.17 19.03
CA CYS A 44 -4.61 -7.44 19.39
C CYS A 44 -4.16 -8.60 18.50
N PHE A 45 -4.00 -8.39 17.19
CA PHE A 45 -3.72 -9.45 16.21
C PHE A 45 -2.27 -9.44 15.69
N SER A 46 -1.33 -9.12 16.59
CA SER A 46 0.11 -9.02 16.35
C SER A 46 0.86 -10.36 16.44
N GLY A 47 0.13 -11.49 16.43
CA GLY A 47 0.70 -12.84 16.47
C GLY A 47 0.58 -13.56 17.81
N LEU A 48 -0.09 -12.97 18.79
CA LEU A 48 -0.45 -13.60 20.07
C LEU A 48 -1.24 -14.91 19.84
N PRO A 49 -1.02 -15.96 20.65
CA PRO A 49 -1.67 -17.26 20.44
C PRO A 49 -3.18 -17.22 20.66
N THR A 50 -3.63 -16.43 21.63
CA THR A 50 -5.05 -16.23 21.97
C THR A 50 -5.28 -14.74 22.20
N VAL A 51 -6.42 -14.23 21.74
CA VAL A 51 -6.78 -12.82 21.80
C VAL A 51 -8.23 -12.73 22.26
N VAL A 52 -8.52 -11.85 23.22
CA VAL A 52 -9.87 -11.57 23.68
C VAL A 52 -10.14 -10.09 23.44
N VAL A 53 -11.21 -9.78 22.72
CA VAL A 53 -11.55 -8.42 22.30
C VAL A 53 -13.00 -8.13 22.69
N ALA A 54 -13.25 -7.00 23.35
CA ALA A 54 -14.60 -6.50 23.58
C ALA A 54 -14.99 -5.53 22.44
N PRO A 55 -16.00 -5.84 21.59
CA PRO A 55 -16.35 -4.98 20.46
C PRO A 55 -16.69 -3.54 20.85
N GLN A 56 -17.27 -3.35 22.03
CA GLN A 56 -17.64 -2.05 22.60
C GLN A 56 -16.43 -1.14 22.85
N GLN A 57 -15.28 -1.71 23.24
CA GLN A 57 -14.05 -0.93 23.49
C GLN A 57 -13.50 -0.30 22.20
N TRP A 58 -13.75 -0.94 21.06
CA TRP A 58 -13.22 -0.52 19.76
C TRP A 58 -14.23 0.29 18.95
N ASP A 59 -15.50 0.34 19.37
CA ASP A 59 -16.61 0.94 18.63
C ASP A 59 -16.62 0.43 17.19
N MET A 60 -16.63 -0.90 17.08
CA MET A 60 -16.58 -1.67 15.86
C MET A 60 -17.60 -2.82 15.92
N SER A 61 -18.15 -3.19 14.76
CA SER A 61 -19.06 -4.33 14.68
C SER A 61 -18.30 -5.64 14.99
N PRO A 62 -18.94 -6.62 15.65
CA PRO A 62 -18.36 -7.95 15.84
C PRO A 62 -17.92 -8.61 14.53
N GLU A 63 -18.66 -8.38 13.44
CA GLU A 63 -18.36 -8.91 12.10
C GLU A 63 -17.06 -8.35 11.53
N ASP A 64 -16.82 -7.05 11.65
CA ASP A 64 -15.56 -6.45 11.21
C ASP A 64 -14.37 -7.02 12.00
N ILE A 65 -14.54 -7.23 13.32
CA ILE A 65 -13.50 -7.83 14.17
C ILE A 65 -13.22 -9.27 13.75
N ARG A 66 -14.25 -10.07 13.50
CA ARG A 66 -14.11 -11.45 12.97
C ARG A 66 -13.40 -11.47 11.63
N LEU A 67 -13.76 -10.56 10.72
CA LEU A 67 -13.11 -10.45 9.41
C LEU A 67 -11.62 -10.11 9.55
N MET A 68 -11.27 -9.16 10.41
CA MET A 68 -9.86 -8.81 10.67
C MET A 68 -9.09 -9.95 11.33
N ALA A 69 -9.70 -10.63 12.31
CA ALA A 69 -9.13 -11.81 12.96
C ALA A 69 -8.86 -12.92 11.92
N ALA A 70 -9.86 -13.22 11.08
CA ALA A 70 -9.75 -14.18 9.99
C ALA A 70 -8.62 -13.80 9.03
N ARG A 71 -8.54 -12.54 8.57
CA ARG A 71 -7.45 -12.01 7.72
C ARG A 71 -6.05 -12.18 8.34
N ARG A 72 -5.95 -12.36 9.65
CA ARG A 72 -4.70 -12.61 10.40
C ARG A 72 -4.50 -14.09 10.77
N GLY A 73 -5.34 -15.00 10.25
CA GLY A 73 -5.27 -16.43 10.51
C GLY A 73 -5.78 -16.83 11.91
N TYR A 74 -6.67 -16.03 12.50
CA TYR A 74 -7.32 -16.35 13.76
C TYR A 74 -8.69 -16.99 13.52
N GLN A 75 -9.03 -17.97 14.35
CA GLN A 75 -10.34 -18.61 14.40
C GLN A 75 -11.05 -18.22 15.71
N GLU A 76 -12.34 -17.94 15.64
CA GLU A 76 -13.16 -17.64 16.81
C GLU A 76 -13.29 -18.90 17.68
N VAL A 77 -13.14 -18.73 19.00
CA VAL A 77 -13.31 -19.76 20.01
C VAL A 77 -14.34 -19.29 21.04
N PRO A 78 -14.98 -20.21 21.80
CA PRO A 78 -15.95 -19.82 22.81
C PRO A 78 -15.39 -18.74 23.75
N PRO A 79 -16.06 -17.58 23.89
CA PRO A 79 -15.52 -16.48 24.64
C PRO A 79 -15.60 -16.74 26.16
N PRO A 80 -14.64 -16.21 26.95
CA PRO A 80 -14.67 -16.32 28.40
C PRO A 80 -15.76 -15.46 29.06
N ALA A 81 -16.33 -14.49 28.31
CA ALA A 81 -17.36 -13.57 28.79
C ALA A 81 -18.41 -13.31 27.69
N PRO A 82 -19.69 -13.06 28.03
CA PRO A 82 -20.80 -12.96 27.07
C PRO A 82 -20.72 -11.76 26.11
N HIS A 83 -19.91 -10.74 26.42
CA HIS A 83 -19.74 -9.54 25.59
C HIS A 83 -18.37 -9.47 24.90
N ALA A 84 -17.56 -10.52 25.03
CA ALA A 84 -16.24 -10.59 24.42
C ALA A 84 -16.26 -11.54 23.22
N LEU A 85 -15.34 -11.30 22.29
CA LEU A 85 -14.97 -12.25 21.24
C LEU A 85 -13.61 -12.82 21.63
N ALA A 86 -13.46 -14.14 21.56
CA ALA A 86 -12.18 -14.79 21.76
C ALA A 86 -11.72 -15.43 20.47
N PHE A 87 -10.44 -15.32 20.19
CA PHE A 87 -9.81 -15.78 18.97
C PHE A 87 -8.56 -16.56 19.32
N ARG A 88 -8.33 -17.68 18.63
CA ARG A 88 -7.10 -18.46 18.71
C ARG A 88 -6.43 -18.45 17.34
N ARG A 89 -5.12 -18.24 17.32
CA ARG A 89 -4.34 -18.33 16.09
C ARG A 89 -4.34 -19.80 15.64
N ALA A 90 -4.87 -20.06 14.46
CA ALA A 90 -4.92 -21.41 13.91
C ALA A 90 -3.82 -21.57 12.84
N PRO A 91 -3.05 -22.66 12.85
CA PRO A 91 -2.23 -23.00 11.69
C PRO A 91 -3.15 -23.19 10.48
N ALA A 92 -2.84 -22.50 9.39
CA ALA A 92 -3.73 -22.29 8.25
C ALA A 92 -4.27 -23.61 7.66
N ALA A 93 -5.57 -23.87 7.87
CA ALA A 93 -6.35 -24.87 7.15
C ALA A 93 -7.48 -24.19 6.34
N VAL A 94 -7.24 -22.96 5.88
CA VAL A 94 -8.23 -22.19 5.11
C VAL A 94 -8.09 -22.54 3.64
N SER A 95 -9.22 -22.80 2.99
CA SER A 95 -9.33 -22.98 1.54
C SER A 95 -8.70 -21.79 0.81
N GLN A 96 -7.57 -22.03 0.16
CA GLN A 96 -6.86 -20.99 -0.58
C GLN A 96 -7.56 -20.75 -1.92
N PRO A 97 -7.66 -19.49 -2.38
CA PRO A 97 -8.19 -19.20 -3.71
C PRO A 97 -7.40 -19.97 -4.78
N THR A 98 -8.12 -20.58 -5.72
CA THR A 98 -7.52 -21.22 -6.89
C THR A 98 -7.19 -20.14 -7.91
N TYR A 99 -5.94 -20.12 -8.36
CA TYR A 99 -5.46 -19.16 -9.34
C TYR A 99 -4.99 -19.90 -10.62
N CYS A 100 -4.95 -19.16 -11.73
CA CYS A 100 -4.38 -19.65 -12.98
C CYS A 100 -2.88 -19.31 -13.01
N SER A 101 -2.02 -20.30 -13.22
CA SER A 101 -0.57 -20.13 -13.22
C SER A 101 -0.11 -19.17 -14.33
N ASP A 102 0.75 -18.20 -13.99
CA ASP A 102 1.40 -17.29 -14.93
C ASP A 102 2.87 -17.70 -15.17
N GLU A 103 3.15 -18.32 -16.31
CA GLU A 103 4.51 -18.72 -16.71
C GLU A 103 5.49 -17.54 -16.80
N GLN A 104 5.02 -16.35 -17.20
CA GLN A 104 5.88 -15.16 -17.27
C GLN A 104 6.24 -14.67 -15.86
N ALA A 105 5.34 -14.78 -14.90
CA ALA A 105 5.64 -14.50 -13.50
C ALA A 105 6.65 -15.50 -12.93
N HIS A 106 6.54 -16.79 -13.28
CA HIS A 106 7.51 -17.81 -12.88
C HIS A 106 8.91 -17.52 -13.40
N ALA A 107 9.04 -17.20 -14.70
CA ALA A 107 10.32 -16.88 -15.32
C ALA A 107 10.95 -15.62 -14.70
N ARG A 108 10.15 -14.59 -14.43
CA ARG A 108 10.62 -13.36 -13.74
C ARG A 108 11.10 -13.66 -12.33
N MET A 109 10.36 -14.46 -11.57
CA MET A 109 10.75 -14.87 -10.21
C MET A 109 12.10 -15.62 -10.23
N ALA A 110 12.27 -16.58 -11.14
CA ALA A 110 13.52 -17.32 -11.29
C ALA A 110 14.71 -16.40 -11.64
N ALA A 111 14.49 -15.44 -12.55
CA ALA A 111 15.51 -14.45 -12.91
C ALA A 111 15.88 -13.51 -11.73
N GLU A 112 14.91 -13.05 -10.94
CA GLU A 112 15.16 -12.25 -9.74
C GLU A 112 15.92 -13.05 -8.67
N LEU A 113 15.54 -14.30 -8.43
CA LEU A 113 16.25 -15.20 -7.52
C LEU A 113 17.68 -15.46 -7.97
N GLY A 114 17.91 -15.71 -9.27
CA GLY A 114 19.25 -15.94 -9.81
C GLY A 114 20.16 -14.72 -9.76
N SER A 115 19.60 -13.51 -9.91
CA SER A 115 20.40 -12.27 -9.94
C SER A 115 20.63 -11.64 -8.56
N ARG A 116 19.63 -11.71 -7.65
CA ARG A 116 19.69 -11.03 -6.33
C ARG A 116 19.80 -12.00 -5.15
N GLY A 117 19.48 -13.28 -5.35
CA GLY A 117 19.40 -14.28 -4.28
C GLY A 117 18.13 -14.18 -3.41
N PHE A 118 17.28 -13.19 -3.65
CA PHE A 118 15.98 -13.00 -3.00
C PHE A 118 14.98 -12.29 -3.91
N VAL A 119 13.69 -12.48 -3.63
CA VAL A 119 12.57 -11.81 -4.32
C VAL A 119 11.42 -11.59 -3.35
N TRP A 120 10.71 -10.48 -3.51
CA TRP A 120 9.43 -10.25 -2.82
C TRP A 120 8.29 -10.43 -3.80
N LEU A 121 7.29 -11.23 -3.44
CA LEU A 121 6.13 -11.46 -4.28
C LEU A 121 4.89 -11.79 -3.46
N THR A 122 3.72 -11.69 -4.08
CA THR A 122 2.47 -12.23 -3.54
C THR A 122 2.06 -13.50 -4.29
N PRO A 123 1.38 -14.46 -3.66
CA PRO A 123 0.82 -15.62 -4.36
C PRO A 123 -0.04 -15.23 -5.57
N SER A 124 -0.80 -14.13 -5.47
CA SER A 124 -1.58 -13.57 -6.57
C SER A 124 -0.76 -13.16 -7.79
N GLU A 125 0.50 -12.72 -7.62
CA GLU A 125 1.39 -12.35 -8.75
C GLU A 125 1.87 -13.57 -9.54
N ILE A 126 1.95 -14.74 -8.89
CA ILE A 126 2.34 -16.02 -9.50
C ILE A 126 1.12 -16.77 -10.04
N GLY A 127 -0.08 -16.35 -9.64
CA GLY A 127 -1.29 -17.08 -9.94
C GLY A 127 -1.31 -18.44 -9.23
N GLY A 128 -0.94 -18.47 -7.95
CA GLY A 128 -0.95 -19.69 -7.15
C GLY A 128 -1.18 -19.44 -5.66
N THR A 129 -1.13 -20.51 -4.87
CA THR A 129 -1.19 -20.45 -3.41
C THR A 129 0.20 -20.27 -2.78
N VAL A 130 0.26 -20.06 -1.46
CA VAL A 130 1.53 -20.04 -0.72
C VAL A 130 2.28 -21.37 -0.87
N ALA A 131 1.56 -22.50 -0.92
CA ALA A 131 2.15 -23.81 -1.12
C ALA A 131 2.75 -23.96 -2.53
N ASP A 132 2.07 -23.43 -3.55
CA ASP A 132 2.56 -23.43 -4.94
C ASP A 132 3.82 -22.58 -5.07
N VAL A 133 3.81 -21.39 -4.45
CA VAL A 133 5.00 -20.52 -4.38
C VAL A 133 6.15 -21.23 -3.67
N ALA A 134 5.90 -21.92 -2.55
CA ALA A 134 6.92 -22.66 -1.82
C ALA A 134 7.51 -23.80 -2.67
N ALA A 135 6.66 -24.56 -3.37
CA ALA A 135 7.08 -25.62 -4.26
C ALA A 135 7.91 -25.08 -5.44
N LEU A 136 7.47 -23.98 -6.04
CA LEU A 136 8.18 -23.31 -7.13
C LEU A 136 9.54 -22.77 -6.66
N ALA A 137 9.59 -22.11 -5.49
CA ALA A 137 10.83 -21.64 -4.89
C ALA A 137 11.80 -22.80 -4.63
N GLY A 138 11.30 -23.93 -4.12
CA GLY A 138 12.10 -25.13 -3.84
C GLY A 138 12.80 -25.68 -5.09
N ARG A 139 12.15 -25.64 -6.27
CA ARG A 139 12.77 -26.04 -7.55
C ARG A 139 13.99 -25.18 -7.93
N HIS A 140 14.06 -23.95 -7.42
CA HIS A 140 15.17 -23.02 -7.62
C HIS A 140 16.12 -22.94 -6.41
N GLY A 141 16.04 -23.90 -5.47
CA GLY A 141 16.87 -23.89 -4.26
C GLY A 141 16.56 -22.73 -3.30
N ALA A 142 15.43 -22.06 -3.48
CA ALA A 142 14.95 -21.00 -2.61
C ALA A 142 13.88 -21.53 -1.64
N ARG A 143 13.63 -20.77 -0.57
CA ARG A 143 12.56 -21.03 0.39
C ARG A 143 11.90 -19.75 0.83
N ILE A 144 10.70 -19.87 1.41
CA ILE A 144 10.04 -18.75 2.09
C ILE A 144 10.82 -18.43 3.36
N LEU A 145 11.37 -17.22 3.44
CA LEU A 145 12.14 -16.72 4.58
C LEU A 145 11.25 -15.96 5.57
N ARG A 146 10.28 -15.21 5.04
CA ARG A 146 9.34 -14.38 5.80
C ARG A 146 8.00 -14.30 5.07
N GLN A 147 6.95 -14.04 5.84
CA GLN A 147 5.58 -13.84 5.36
C GLN A 147 4.98 -12.64 6.09
N TYR A 148 4.44 -11.68 5.33
CA TYR A 148 3.85 -10.45 5.87
C TYR A 148 2.45 -10.22 5.33
N GLY A 149 1.61 -9.59 6.14
CA GLY A 149 0.33 -9.04 5.73
C GLY A 149 -0.86 -9.97 5.88
N ASP A 150 -1.75 -9.92 4.90
CA ASP A 150 -2.97 -10.71 4.88
C ASP A 150 -2.62 -12.19 4.67
N HIS A 151 -3.20 -13.09 5.46
CA HIS A 151 -3.00 -14.52 5.28
C HIS A 151 -3.55 -15.05 3.94
N LEU A 152 -4.49 -14.35 3.29
CA LEU A 152 -5.08 -14.76 2.01
C LEU A 152 -4.14 -14.50 0.83
N ASP A 153 -3.45 -13.36 0.84
CA ASP A 153 -2.51 -12.97 -0.20
C ASP A 153 -1.29 -12.27 0.44
N PRO A 154 -0.47 -13.03 1.17
CA PRO A 154 0.64 -12.48 1.92
C PRO A 154 1.76 -12.01 0.99
N VAL A 155 2.51 -11.01 1.43
CA VAL A 155 3.79 -10.65 0.84
C VAL A 155 4.84 -11.62 1.35
N LEU A 156 5.39 -12.43 0.45
CA LEU A 156 6.39 -13.45 0.72
C LEU A 156 7.78 -12.94 0.38
N LEU A 157 8.73 -13.13 1.29
CA LEU A 157 10.15 -13.02 1.00
C LEU A 157 10.67 -14.41 0.67
N LEU A 158 11.11 -14.61 -0.57
CA LEU A 158 11.83 -15.82 -0.98
C LEU A 158 13.32 -15.53 -1.02
N GLY A 159 14.13 -16.53 -0.69
CA GLY A 159 15.57 -16.44 -0.89
C GLY A 159 16.29 -17.77 -0.78
N THR A 160 17.49 -17.81 -1.34
CA THR A 160 18.38 -19.00 -1.34
C THR A 160 19.25 -19.07 -0.08
N ARG A 161 19.49 -17.93 0.58
CA ARG A 161 20.23 -17.84 1.85
C ARG A 161 19.34 -17.36 2.99
N GLN A 162 19.72 -17.66 4.23
CA GLN A 162 19.08 -17.00 5.37
C GLN A 162 19.41 -15.51 5.37
N VAL A 163 18.44 -14.71 5.82
CA VAL A 163 18.56 -13.26 5.98
C VAL A 163 18.39 -12.98 7.47
N GLY A 164 19.44 -12.42 8.09
CA GLY A 164 19.45 -12.11 9.51
C GLY A 164 18.59 -10.88 9.82
N SER A 165 18.76 -9.83 8.99
CA SER A 165 18.00 -8.60 9.10
C SER A 165 17.43 -8.16 7.75
N LEU A 166 16.21 -7.61 7.74
CA LEU A 166 15.63 -6.96 6.56
C LEU A 166 16.49 -5.81 6.02
N ARG A 167 17.37 -5.21 6.84
CA ARG A 167 18.32 -4.18 6.40
C ARG A 167 19.33 -4.69 5.37
N GLU A 168 19.62 -5.99 5.37
CA GLU A 168 20.51 -6.63 4.37
C GLU A 168 19.89 -6.68 2.97
N LEU A 169 18.56 -6.59 2.88
CA LEU A 169 17.82 -6.67 1.61
C LEU A 169 17.75 -5.34 0.88
N VAL A 170 18.15 -4.25 1.53
CA VAL A 170 18.21 -2.92 0.91
C VAL A 170 19.55 -2.81 0.19
N PRO A 171 19.56 -2.74 -1.16
CA PRO A 171 20.82 -2.64 -1.89
C PRO A 171 21.55 -1.34 -1.52
N GLU A 172 22.87 -1.38 -1.42
CA GLU A 172 23.67 -0.21 -1.02
C GLU A 172 23.44 0.99 -1.96
N THR A 173 23.22 0.73 -3.24
CA THR A 173 22.93 1.74 -4.27
C THR A 173 21.66 2.56 -3.99
N TYR A 174 20.76 2.05 -3.15
CA TYR A 174 19.51 2.71 -2.78
C TYR A 174 19.58 3.45 -1.44
N ARG A 175 20.66 3.30 -0.66
CA ARG A 175 20.89 4.08 0.58
C ARG A 175 21.13 5.57 0.32
N ALA A 176 21.35 5.98 -0.94
CA ALA A 176 21.47 7.38 -1.31
C ALA A 176 20.08 8.06 -1.45
N PRO A 177 19.78 9.10 -0.65
CA PRO A 177 18.44 9.74 -0.57
C PRO A 177 18.00 10.49 -1.84
N LEU A 178 18.86 10.60 -2.86
CA LEU A 178 18.65 11.43 -4.04
C LEU A 178 17.76 10.77 -5.12
N ARG A 179 17.76 9.44 -5.24
CA ARG A 179 17.06 8.77 -6.36
C ARG A 179 15.55 8.74 -6.22
N SER A 180 15.00 8.68 -5.00
CA SER A 180 13.54 8.72 -4.79
C SER A 180 12.97 10.09 -5.16
N LYS A 181 13.65 11.17 -4.77
CA LYS A 181 13.30 12.55 -5.15
C LYS A 181 13.41 12.77 -6.65
N ALA A 182 14.44 12.22 -7.31
CA ALA A 182 14.62 12.31 -8.76
C ALA A 182 13.49 11.60 -9.53
N LYS A 183 13.06 10.40 -9.10
CA LYS A 183 11.91 9.70 -9.72
C LYS A 183 10.60 10.46 -9.52
N VAL A 184 10.37 11.04 -8.34
CA VAL A 184 9.19 11.85 -8.06
C VAL A 184 9.22 13.15 -8.86
N MET A 185 10.36 13.85 -8.91
CA MET A 185 10.58 15.03 -9.75
C MET A 185 10.40 14.74 -11.23
N ALA A 186 10.88 13.59 -11.72
CA ALA A 186 10.66 13.17 -13.10
C ALA A 186 9.16 12.94 -13.39
N ARG A 187 8.41 12.30 -12.47
CA ARG A 187 6.96 12.16 -12.61
C ARG A 187 6.24 13.50 -12.61
N VAL A 188 6.62 14.41 -11.71
CA VAL A 188 6.05 15.77 -11.66
C VAL A 188 6.38 16.52 -12.95
N GLY A 189 7.62 16.44 -13.42
CA GLY A 189 8.10 17.04 -14.66
C GLY A 189 7.30 16.55 -15.87
N ILE A 190 7.15 15.24 -16.05
CA ILE A 190 6.37 14.66 -17.16
C ILE A 190 4.91 15.13 -17.12
N ASN A 191 4.26 15.11 -15.95
CA ASN A 191 2.87 15.56 -15.84
C ASN A 191 2.74 17.07 -16.11
N LEU A 192 3.69 17.87 -15.65
CA LEU A 192 3.71 19.31 -15.88
C LEU A 192 3.90 19.61 -17.38
N THR A 193 4.84 18.94 -18.04
CA THR A 193 5.10 19.09 -19.47
C THR A 193 3.87 18.68 -20.29
N ALA A 194 3.25 17.53 -20.01
CA ALA A 194 2.05 17.09 -20.70
C ALA A 194 0.88 18.07 -20.51
N THR A 195 0.70 18.61 -19.30
CA THR A 195 -0.34 19.61 -19.00
C THR A 195 -0.07 20.91 -19.74
N LEU A 196 1.18 21.36 -19.80
CA LEU A 196 1.58 22.58 -20.51
C LEU A 196 1.35 22.43 -22.02
N VAL A 197 1.73 21.29 -22.60
CA VAL A 197 1.50 20.96 -24.01
C VAL A 197 0.02 20.95 -24.33
N ALA A 198 -0.80 20.29 -23.50
CA ALA A 198 -2.25 20.28 -23.68
C ALA A 198 -2.85 21.69 -23.60
N ALA A 199 -2.41 22.52 -22.64
CA ALA A 199 -2.87 23.90 -22.50
C ALA A 199 -2.49 24.75 -23.72
N VAL A 200 -1.27 24.61 -24.26
CA VAL A 200 -0.82 25.31 -25.46
C VAL A 200 -1.64 24.88 -26.68
N VAL A 201 -1.86 23.58 -26.88
CA VAL A 201 -2.68 23.06 -27.99
C VAL A 201 -4.09 23.63 -27.93
N VAL A 202 -4.73 23.61 -26.75
CA VAL A 202 -6.09 24.14 -26.57
C VAL A 202 -6.13 25.65 -26.83
N THR A 203 -5.15 26.40 -26.33
CA THR A 203 -5.10 27.86 -26.49
C THR A 203 -4.86 28.25 -27.95
N VAL A 204 -3.92 27.60 -28.62
CA VAL A 204 -3.62 27.86 -30.04
C VAL A 204 -4.80 27.42 -30.91
N GLY A 205 -5.35 26.23 -30.69
CA GLY A 205 -6.50 25.72 -31.43
C GLY A 205 -7.79 26.53 -31.25
N ALA A 206 -7.93 27.27 -30.14
CA ALA A 206 -9.05 28.18 -29.93
C ALA A 206 -8.93 29.49 -30.74
N VAL A 207 -7.70 29.87 -31.11
CA VAL A 207 -7.42 31.11 -31.86
C VAL A 207 -7.22 30.82 -33.35
N SER A 208 -6.72 29.63 -33.70
CA SER A 208 -6.47 29.23 -35.09
C SER A 208 -7.60 28.36 -35.64
N SER A 209 -8.00 28.57 -36.90
CA SER A 209 -8.94 27.69 -37.63
C SER A 209 -8.30 26.38 -38.12
N ASP A 210 -7.04 26.17 -37.79
CA ASP A 210 -6.19 25.13 -38.37
C ASP A 210 -6.35 23.78 -37.63
N LEU A 211 -7.12 22.89 -38.24
CA LEU A 211 -7.40 21.53 -37.74
C LEU A 211 -6.13 20.67 -37.54
N TRP A 212 -5.03 20.97 -38.23
CA TRP A 212 -3.79 20.18 -38.15
C TRP A 212 -3.11 20.27 -36.77
N ILE A 213 -3.37 21.33 -36.00
CA ILE A 213 -2.80 21.54 -34.66
C ILE A 213 -3.36 20.51 -33.66
N PHE A 214 -4.64 20.15 -33.81
CA PHE A 214 -5.25 19.09 -33.02
C PHE A 214 -4.70 17.70 -33.38
N ALA A 215 -4.29 17.49 -34.65
CA ALA A 215 -3.68 16.24 -35.08
C ALA A 215 -2.26 16.03 -34.50
N MET A 216 -1.54 17.11 -34.14
CA MET A 216 -0.20 17.02 -33.52
C MET A 216 -0.25 16.71 -32.02
N ALA A 217 -1.35 17.03 -31.34
CA ALA A 217 -1.51 16.80 -29.91
C ALA A 217 -1.26 15.33 -29.46
N PRO A 218 -1.86 14.29 -30.10
CA PRO A 218 -1.58 12.91 -29.72
C PRO A 218 -0.12 12.52 -29.97
N VAL A 219 0.54 13.05 -31.00
CA VAL A 219 1.97 12.77 -31.26
C VAL A 219 2.86 13.27 -30.13
N LEU A 220 2.51 14.41 -29.51
CA LEU A 220 3.23 14.96 -28.37
C LEU A 220 2.90 14.28 -27.05
N ILE A 221 1.63 13.86 -26.85
CA ILE A 221 1.16 13.29 -25.58
C ILE A 221 1.43 11.79 -25.48
N LEU A 222 1.36 11.04 -26.59
CA LEU A 222 1.50 9.57 -26.58
C LEU A 222 2.86 9.09 -26.04
N PRO A 223 4.01 9.69 -26.37
CA PRO A 223 5.30 9.28 -25.80
C PRO A 223 5.35 9.46 -24.29
N ASP A 224 4.84 10.58 -23.76
CA ASP A 224 4.78 10.85 -22.33
C ASP A 224 3.83 9.89 -21.62
N LEU A 225 2.67 9.62 -22.21
CA LEU A 225 1.71 8.64 -21.70
C LEU A 225 2.32 7.23 -21.72
N ALA A 226 2.98 6.83 -22.81
CA ALA A 226 3.65 5.55 -22.91
C ALA A 226 4.79 5.41 -21.89
N ALA A 227 5.62 6.45 -21.74
CA ALA A 227 6.66 6.49 -20.73
C ALA A 227 6.08 6.38 -19.32
N PHE A 228 5.00 7.10 -19.03
CA PHE A 228 4.28 7.04 -17.75
C PHE A 228 3.68 5.65 -17.48
N LEU A 229 3.03 5.05 -18.47
CA LEU A 229 2.46 3.70 -18.36
C LEU A 229 3.56 2.65 -18.14
N LEU A 230 4.67 2.72 -18.90
CA LEU A 230 5.82 1.84 -18.71
C LEU A 230 6.46 2.00 -17.33
N PHE A 231 6.55 3.23 -16.81
CA PHE A 231 7.11 3.51 -15.49
C PHE A 231 6.21 3.04 -14.35
N THR A 232 4.89 2.95 -14.57
CA THR A 232 3.91 2.53 -13.56
C THR A 232 3.60 1.05 -13.61
N ALA A 233 3.78 0.40 -14.78
CA ALA A 233 3.60 -1.03 -14.97
C ALA A 233 4.77 -1.89 -14.41
N ARG A 234 5.95 -1.29 -14.21
CA ARG A 234 7.17 -2.01 -13.79
C ARG A 234 7.41 -2.09 -12.29
N ASP A 235 6.48 -1.64 -11.47
CA ASP A 235 6.68 -1.54 -10.03
C ASP A 235 6.44 -2.89 -9.34
N SER A 236 7.42 -3.80 -9.43
CA SER A 236 7.32 -5.14 -8.83
C SER A 236 7.16 -5.08 -7.31
N THR A 237 6.57 -6.12 -6.70
CA THR A 237 6.50 -6.21 -5.23
C THR A 237 7.89 -6.09 -4.60
N THR A 238 8.94 -6.63 -5.24
CA THR A 238 10.34 -6.40 -4.85
C THR A 238 10.71 -4.92 -4.76
N GLU A 239 10.41 -4.09 -5.77
CA GLU A 239 10.74 -2.65 -5.74
C GLU A 239 9.90 -1.90 -4.68
N ARG A 240 8.61 -2.23 -4.59
CA ARG A 240 7.69 -1.65 -3.59
C ARG A 240 8.15 -1.94 -2.17
N MET A 241 8.49 -3.19 -1.89
CA MET A 241 8.93 -3.64 -0.58
C MET A 241 10.31 -3.08 -0.25
N THR A 242 11.27 -3.12 -1.18
CA THR A 242 12.58 -2.48 -0.98
C THR A 242 12.46 -1.00 -0.64
N ARG A 243 11.54 -0.27 -1.31
CA ARG A 243 11.26 1.14 -0.96
C ARG A 243 10.67 1.30 0.42
N LEU A 244 9.78 0.41 0.83
CA LEU A 244 9.21 0.44 2.17
C LEU A 244 10.28 0.19 3.24
N LEU A 245 11.19 -0.77 3.04
CA LEU A 245 12.29 -1.05 3.96
C LEU A 245 13.19 0.17 4.19
N MET A 246 13.40 1.00 3.16
CA MET A 246 14.21 2.21 3.25
C MET A 246 13.62 3.29 4.15
N GLU A 247 12.31 3.30 4.38
CA GLU A 247 11.68 4.30 5.26
C GLU A 247 12.01 4.06 6.74
N PHE A 248 12.32 2.82 7.12
CA PHE A 248 12.66 2.42 8.50
C PHE A 248 14.17 2.52 8.77
N ASP A 249 14.69 3.74 8.68
CA ASP A 249 16.10 4.08 8.85
C ASP A 249 16.57 4.21 10.31
N GLY A 250 15.67 4.16 11.28
CA GLY A 250 15.97 4.38 12.70
C GLY A 250 15.49 5.74 13.24
N ARG A 251 14.82 6.57 12.42
CA ARG A 251 14.18 7.81 12.89
C ARG A 251 13.19 7.55 14.04
N SER A 252 13.03 8.53 14.93
CA SER A 252 12.03 8.50 16.01
C SER A 252 10.58 8.50 15.53
N ARG A 253 10.37 8.83 14.26
CA ARG A 253 9.06 8.82 13.62
C ARG A 253 9.20 8.56 12.14
N VAL A 254 8.38 7.63 11.62
CA VAL A 254 8.37 7.26 10.20
C VAL A 254 6.94 7.43 9.65
N PRO A 255 6.67 8.52 8.92
CA PRO A 255 5.39 8.72 8.26
C PRO A 255 5.37 8.07 6.87
N ILE A 256 4.45 7.14 6.65
CA ILE A 256 4.33 6.35 5.43
C ILE A 256 3.01 6.69 4.74
N VAL A 257 3.06 7.05 3.45
CA VAL A 257 1.85 7.19 2.61
C VAL A 257 1.57 5.85 1.94
N LYS A 258 0.55 5.11 2.38
CA LYS A 258 0.27 3.75 1.89
C LYS A 258 0.17 3.68 0.35
N ARG A 259 -0.46 4.68 -0.27
CA ARG A 259 -0.67 4.74 -1.74
C ARG A 259 0.65 4.74 -2.53
N HIS A 260 1.75 5.21 -1.96
CA HIS A 260 3.06 5.24 -2.64
C HIS A 260 3.69 3.86 -2.78
N PHE A 261 3.35 2.93 -1.88
CA PHE A 261 3.90 1.59 -1.85
C PHE A 261 2.99 0.58 -2.52
N ARG A 262 1.67 0.83 -2.61
CA ARG A 262 0.69 -0.14 -3.17
C ARG A 262 0.85 -1.54 -2.54
N LEU A 263 1.11 -1.58 -1.24
CA LEU A 263 1.17 -2.79 -0.44
C LEU A 263 -0.05 -2.85 0.48
N ASP A 264 -0.47 -4.06 0.84
CA ASP A 264 -1.51 -4.22 1.86
C ASP A 264 -1.03 -3.60 3.18
N ARG A 265 -1.96 -3.00 3.93
CA ARG A 265 -1.63 -2.31 5.17
C ARG A 265 -1.02 -3.25 6.20
N LEU A 266 -1.49 -4.48 6.27
CA LEU A 266 -1.00 -5.46 7.23
C LEU A 266 0.47 -5.79 6.95
N ALA A 267 0.87 -5.83 5.68
CA ALA A 267 2.27 -6.05 5.33
C ALA A 267 3.15 -4.89 5.82
N ILE A 268 2.67 -3.65 5.71
CA ILE A 268 3.36 -2.47 6.24
C ILE A 268 3.50 -2.55 7.76
N LEU A 269 2.43 -2.94 8.47
CA LEU A 269 2.43 -3.10 9.92
C LEU A 269 3.41 -4.18 10.39
N ASP A 270 3.39 -5.35 9.75
CA ASP A 270 4.25 -6.46 10.13
C ASP A 270 5.73 -6.12 9.88
N VAL A 271 6.05 -5.45 8.76
CA VAL A 271 7.39 -4.97 8.47
C VAL A 271 7.82 -3.92 9.51
N ALA A 272 6.98 -2.92 9.80
CA ALA A 272 7.27 -1.93 10.83
C ALA A 272 7.57 -2.59 12.19
N THR A 273 6.78 -3.61 12.54
CA THR A 273 6.95 -4.39 13.77
C THR A 273 8.29 -5.12 13.81
N GLU A 274 8.74 -5.70 12.70
CA GLU A 274 10.05 -6.35 12.60
C GLU A 274 11.22 -5.35 12.74
N PHE A 275 11.03 -4.11 12.31
CA PHE A 275 11.98 -3.03 12.57
C PHE A 275 11.88 -2.45 13.99
N GLY A 276 11.02 -2.98 14.86
CA GLY A 276 10.84 -2.49 16.23
C GLY A 276 10.01 -1.22 16.32
N TYR A 277 9.15 -0.93 15.34
CA TYR A 277 8.22 0.19 15.39
C TYR A 277 6.80 -0.26 15.78
N MET A 278 6.01 0.68 16.32
CA MET A 278 4.58 0.53 16.58
C MET A 278 3.78 1.58 15.82
N TYR A 279 2.55 1.23 15.45
CA TYR A 279 1.62 2.15 14.79
C TYR A 279 1.08 3.19 15.80
N SER A 280 1.08 4.46 15.42
CA SER A 280 0.68 5.58 16.27
C SER A 280 -0.44 6.40 15.62
N THR A 281 -1.60 6.46 16.28
CA THR A 281 -2.77 7.23 15.84
C THR A 281 -2.68 8.72 16.22
N PHE A 282 -1.93 9.04 17.27
CA PHE A 282 -1.79 10.40 17.81
C PHE A 282 -1.37 11.42 16.75
N TRP A 283 -0.38 11.05 15.95
CA TRP A 283 0.16 11.93 14.92
C TRP A 283 -0.70 12.04 13.67
N ASN A 284 -1.53 11.02 13.41
CA ASN A 284 -2.48 11.06 12.32
C ASN A 284 -3.60 12.06 12.62
N GLN A 285 -4.01 12.17 13.89
CA GLN A 285 -5.03 13.15 14.33
C GLN A 285 -4.50 14.60 14.36
N ARG A 286 -3.21 14.79 14.66
CA ARG A 286 -2.61 16.13 14.79
C ARG A 286 -2.19 16.79 13.47
N ARG A 287 -2.32 16.13 12.32
CA ARG A 287 -1.96 16.75 11.04
C ARG A 287 -3.11 17.61 10.53
N PRO A 288 -2.96 18.95 10.45
CA PRO A 288 -3.91 19.83 9.78
C PRO A 288 -3.69 19.73 8.27
N THR A 289 -3.78 18.54 7.69
CA THR A 289 -3.48 18.36 6.28
C THR A 289 -4.77 18.31 5.49
N THR A 290 -4.90 19.23 4.53
CA THR A 290 -5.89 19.26 3.45
C THR A 290 -5.89 18.01 2.54
N ARG A 291 -5.21 16.93 2.94
CA ARG A 291 -4.97 15.69 2.19
C ARG A 291 -5.39 14.45 2.98
N TRP A 292 -6.59 14.47 3.56
CA TRP A 292 -7.19 13.34 4.29
C TRP A 292 -7.36 12.07 3.46
N TYR A 293 -7.31 12.19 2.13
CA TYR A 293 -7.34 11.08 1.18
C TYR A 293 -6.01 10.31 1.07
N GLU A 294 -4.90 10.88 1.56
CA GLU A 294 -3.64 10.16 1.65
C GLU A 294 -3.70 9.30 2.93
N GLU A 295 -3.87 7.99 2.78
CA GLU A 295 -3.84 7.05 3.93
C GLU A 295 -2.43 7.05 4.55
N TRP A 296 -2.21 7.96 5.51
CA TRP A 296 -0.97 8.09 6.27
C TRP A 296 -0.93 7.06 7.40
N LEU A 297 0.18 6.34 7.48
CA LEU A 297 0.52 5.45 8.58
C LEU A 297 1.73 6.06 9.29
N THR A 298 1.58 6.45 10.54
CA THR A 298 2.70 6.95 11.34
C THR A 298 3.18 5.86 12.27
N PHE A 299 4.50 5.65 12.27
CA PHE A 299 5.17 4.68 13.12
C PHE A 299 6.14 5.37 14.07
N GLU A 300 6.22 4.86 15.29
CA GLU A 300 7.15 5.30 16.33
C GLU A 300 7.94 4.10 16.87
N PRO A 301 9.22 4.26 17.28
CA PRO A 301 9.97 3.18 17.90
C PRO A 301 9.21 2.61 19.08
N ARG A 302 9.23 1.29 19.21
CA ARG A 302 8.69 0.63 20.39
C ARG A 302 9.55 1.03 21.57
N THR A 303 9.01 1.87 22.46
CA THR A 303 9.66 2.15 23.74
C THR A 303 9.94 0.81 24.41
N PRO A 304 11.20 0.51 24.77
CA PRO A 304 11.48 -0.72 25.50
C PRO A 304 10.60 -0.71 26.75
N ALA A 305 9.84 -1.79 26.96
CA ALA A 305 9.08 -1.93 28.19
C ALA A 305 10.10 -1.77 29.33
N ILE A 306 9.90 -0.74 30.17
CA ILE A 306 10.68 -0.60 31.40
C ILE A 306 10.39 -1.89 32.15
N ALA A 307 11.39 -2.78 32.24
CA ALA A 307 11.25 -4.02 32.98
C ALA A 307 10.86 -3.64 34.42
N PRO A 308 9.76 -4.20 34.96
CA PRO A 308 9.33 -3.90 36.32
C PRO A 308 10.37 -4.34 37.35
#